data_AF-A0A7V1LHM6-F1
#
_entry.id   AF-A0A7V1LHM6-F1
#
_cell.length_a   1.000
_cell.length_b   1.000
_cell.length_c   1.000
_cell.angle_alpha   90.00
_cell.angle_beta   90.00
_cell.angle_gamma   90.00
#
_symmetry.space_group_name_H-M   'P 1'
#
loop_
_entity.id
_entity.type
_entity.pdbx_description
1 polymer ?
#
loop_
_entity_poly.entity_id
_entity_poly.type
_entity_poly.pdbx_seq_one_letter_code
_entity_poly.pdbx_strand_id
1 'polypeptide(L)'
;MTKKLFPILILLFLFSGCSKEVNDQPVLDKKIFNSKNIQTKEFYFIGKWDKKFGIYKYNFDSKKTEIFWNRRNKNVIRLDYSPNQKNIYFITARYLGKRSTLPYIKKIKLYRLDVKKEKVEYLDTLVNGSQLNSKWLDNNSYKIVINSPDKKVSEYINQYSYMYNGSGKRLMSEIETFDFIKNGYPLPVIKKSQTPVNKNFQLIYGDSLYILDKIADEKHFIFSLKNLKIHNEYWNDDFLIFNTAPIANSNILLVYSIKKNQVIKMFSNNYIKNFIIFNDYLVYDYGLGFSSSISIFNLKKTEVTDSIKINGGCGLNSVL
;
A
#
# COMPACT_ATOMS: atom_id res chain seq x y z
N MET A 1 -17.19 83.95 3.70
CA MET A 1 -17.64 84.11 5.11
C MET A 1 -17.68 82.73 5.75
N THR A 2 -16.66 82.38 6.54
CA THR A 2 -16.69 82.32 8.03
C THR A 2 -17.63 81.23 8.54
N LYS A 3 -17.10 80.04 8.86
CA LYS A 3 -16.52 79.62 10.15
C LYS A 3 -17.58 79.14 11.17
N LYS A 4 -17.38 77.88 11.60
CA LYS A 4 -17.49 77.34 12.98
C LYS A 4 -18.89 76.90 13.47
N LEU A 5 -19.05 75.59 13.78
CA LEU A 5 -19.13 74.93 15.12
C LEU A 5 -20.52 75.13 15.77
N PHE A 6 -21.25 74.20 16.42
CA PHE A 6 -21.01 72.91 17.10
C PHE A 6 -22.42 72.41 17.60
N PRO A 7 -22.57 71.44 18.52
CA PRO A 7 -22.52 69.98 18.40
C PRO A 7 -23.89 69.29 18.63
N ILE A 8 -23.99 67.99 18.34
CA ILE A 8 -24.93 67.10 19.04
C ILE A 8 -24.12 65.88 19.53
N LEU A 9 -24.00 65.83 20.86
CA LEU A 9 -23.53 64.74 21.70
C LEU A 9 -24.66 63.71 21.87
N ILE A 10 -24.34 62.44 22.21
CA ILE A 10 -25.18 61.28 22.63
C ILE A 10 -25.14 60.16 21.56
N LEU A 11 -24.78 58.90 21.81
CA LEU A 11 -24.62 58.11 23.04
C LEU A 11 -23.87 56.79 22.70
N LEU A 12 -23.23 56.20 23.72
CA LEU A 12 -23.02 54.75 23.93
C LEU A 12 -22.39 53.91 22.81
N PHE A 13 -21.18 53.42 23.04
CA PHE A 13 -21.00 51.96 23.13
C PHE A 13 -19.90 51.62 24.14
N LEU A 14 -20.33 50.83 25.11
CA LEU A 14 -19.54 50.19 26.15
C LEU A 14 -18.83 48.93 25.59
N PHE A 15 -17.70 48.62 26.21
CA PHE A 15 -17.01 47.32 26.28
C PHE A 15 -16.56 46.64 24.98
N SER A 16 -15.24 46.51 24.81
CA SER A 16 -14.61 45.17 24.78
C SER A 16 -13.14 45.26 25.17
N GLY A 17 -12.79 44.62 26.29
CA GLY A 17 -11.41 44.45 26.71
C GLY A 17 -10.64 43.55 25.76
N CYS A 18 -9.34 43.84 25.62
CA CYS A 18 -8.37 43.04 24.89
C CYS A 18 -8.27 41.62 25.47
N SER A 19 -8.82 40.63 24.78
CA SER A 19 -8.30 39.27 24.82
C SER A 19 -7.08 39.20 23.89
N LYS A 20 -5.89 38.98 24.45
CA LYS A 20 -4.73 38.55 23.65
C LYS A 20 -5.04 37.16 23.09
N GLU A 21 -5.51 37.11 21.86
CA GLU A 21 -5.44 35.88 21.06
C GLU A 21 -3.97 35.59 20.79
N VAL A 22 -3.47 34.51 21.39
CA VAL A 22 -2.23 33.87 20.98
C VAL A 22 -2.51 33.28 19.61
N ASN A 23 -2.19 34.04 18.56
CA ASN A 23 -2.10 33.53 17.19
C ASN A 23 -0.87 32.62 17.11
N ASP A 24 -1.03 31.37 17.56
CA ASP A 24 -0.16 30.27 17.14
C ASP A 24 -0.50 29.97 15.67
N GLN A 25 -0.05 30.84 14.77
CA GLN A 25 0.13 30.44 13.39
C GLN A 25 1.13 29.28 13.40
N PRO A 26 0.77 28.09 12.89
CA PRO A 26 1.77 27.05 12.71
C PRO A 26 2.83 27.61 11.77
N VAL A 27 4.02 27.85 12.31
CA VAL A 27 5.22 28.10 11.50
C VAL A 27 5.41 26.84 10.68
N LEU A 28 4.84 26.84 9.47
CA LEU A 28 5.02 25.80 8.49
C LEU A 28 6.51 25.81 8.18
N ASP A 29 7.20 24.84 8.76
CA ASP A 29 8.63 24.66 8.61
C ASP A 29 8.91 24.36 7.13
N LYS A 30 9.18 25.43 6.36
CA LYS A 30 9.47 25.39 4.90
C LYS A 30 10.68 24.48 4.56
N LYS A 31 11.34 23.90 5.57
CA LYS A 31 12.38 22.87 5.42
C LYS A 31 11.86 21.44 5.18
N ILE A 32 10.56 21.17 5.30
CA ILE A 32 10.01 19.81 5.07
C ILE A 32 9.80 19.48 3.57
N PHE A 33 9.73 20.50 2.68
CA PHE A 33 9.49 20.29 1.24
C PHE A 33 10.75 20.30 0.36
N ASN A 34 11.95 20.44 0.96
CA ASN A 34 13.22 20.44 0.23
C ASN A 34 14.12 19.25 0.59
N SER A 35 13.54 18.09 0.94
CA SER A 35 14.31 16.85 0.76
C SER A 35 14.44 16.63 -0.74
N LYS A 36 15.61 16.95 -1.33
CA LYS A 36 16.01 16.43 -2.64
C LYS A 36 15.53 14.99 -2.70
N ASN A 37 14.55 14.72 -3.55
CA ASN A 37 13.90 13.42 -3.64
C ASN A 37 15.01 12.43 -4.01
N ILE A 38 15.54 11.69 -3.03
CA ILE A 38 16.64 10.76 -3.29
C ILE A 38 16.02 9.69 -4.16
N GLN A 39 16.37 9.71 -5.44
CA GLN A 39 15.87 8.74 -6.40
C GLN A 39 16.24 7.35 -5.88
N THR A 40 15.21 6.60 -5.47
CA THR A 40 15.29 5.16 -5.22
C THR A 40 16.01 4.47 -6.39
N LYS A 41 17.25 4.03 -6.13
CA LYS A 41 18.11 3.39 -7.14
C LYS A 41 17.79 1.92 -7.35
N GLU A 42 17.08 1.31 -6.40
CA GLU A 42 16.84 -0.12 -6.38
C GLU A 42 15.53 -0.47 -5.69
N PHE A 43 14.97 -1.63 -6.03
CA PHE A 43 13.84 -2.20 -5.32
C PHE A 43 14.01 -3.71 -5.13
N TYR A 44 13.29 -4.23 -4.15
CA TYR A 44 13.25 -5.63 -3.77
C TYR A 44 11.95 -6.30 -4.20
N PHE A 45 12.03 -7.57 -4.57
CA PHE A 45 10.87 -8.35 -4.99
C PHE A 45 11.08 -9.84 -4.65
N ILE A 46 10.01 -10.64 -4.75
CA ILE A 46 10.08 -12.08 -4.50
C ILE A 46 10.38 -12.79 -5.81
N GLY A 47 11.36 -13.70 -5.80
CA GLY A 47 11.68 -14.53 -6.96
C GLY A 47 12.03 -15.95 -6.54
N LYS A 48 11.78 -16.92 -7.42
CA LYS A 48 12.19 -18.30 -7.16
C LYS A 48 13.71 -18.41 -7.26
N TRP A 49 14.31 -19.13 -6.33
CA TRP A 49 15.69 -19.52 -6.36
C TRP A 49 15.79 -21.00 -5.97
N ASP A 50 16.25 -21.82 -6.90
CA ASP A 50 16.17 -23.28 -6.78
C ASP A 50 14.72 -23.74 -6.48
N LYS A 51 14.47 -24.31 -5.29
CA LYS A 51 13.15 -24.83 -4.88
C LYS A 51 12.36 -23.89 -3.96
N LYS A 52 12.90 -22.72 -3.63
CA LYS A 52 12.31 -21.79 -2.65
C LYS A 52 12.27 -20.37 -3.19
N PHE A 53 11.31 -19.59 -2.73
CA PHE A 53 11.22 -18.17 -2.99
C PHE A 53 12.09 -17.41 -2.00
N GLY A 54 12.93 -16.53 -2.54
CA GLY A 54 13.78 -15.60 -1.81
C GLY A 54 13.45 -14.16 -2.20
N ILE A 55 14.27 -13.24 -1.71
CA ILE A 55 14.22 -11.82 -2.04
C ILE A 55 15.31 -11.55 -3.06
N TYR A 56 14.93 -10.93 -4.17
CA TYR A 56 15.82 -10.38 -5.17
C TYR A 56 15.84 -8.86 -5.05
N LYS A 57 16.90 -8.27 -5.60
CA LYS A 57 17.10 -6.83 -5.70
C LYS A 57 17.31 -6.48 -7.17
N TYR A 58 16.67 -5.42 -7.63
CA TYR A 58 16.83 -4.86 -8.97
C TYR A 58 17.35 -3.43 -8.86
N ASN A 59 18.34 -3.08 -9.67
CA ASN A 59 18.90 -1.74 -9.74
C ASN A 59 18.48 -1.04 -11.04
N PHE A 60 17.85 0.14 -10.92
CA PHE A 60 17.31 0.90 -12.05
C PHE A 60 18.38 1.40 -13.03
N ASP A 61 19.56 1.76 -12.53
CA ASP A 61 20.63 2.36 -13.34
C ASP A 61 21.35 1.29 -14.17
N SER A 62 21.74 0.20 -13.52
CA SER A 62 22.49 -0.90 -14.14
C SER A 62 21.61 -1.94 -14.82
N LYS A 63 20.28 -1.90 -14.57
CA LYS A 63 19.31 -2.91 -15.01
C LYS A 63 19.65 -4.33 -14.58
N LYS A 64 20.41 -4.47 -13.48
CA LYS A 64 20.84 -5.77 -12.96
C LYS A 64 19.90 -6.26 -11.88
N THR A 65 19.66 -7.56 -11.92
CA THR A 65 18.91 -8.30 -10.91
C THR A 65 19.86 -9.25 -10.18
N GLU A 66 19.81 -9.27 -8.85
CA GLU A 66 20.60 -10.18 -8.03
C GLU A 66 19.81 -10.75 -6.86
N ILE A 67 20.26 -11.88 -6.32
CA ILE A 67 19.66 -12.47 -5.13
C ILE A 67 20.15 -11.69 -3.92
N PHE A 68 19.22 -11.09 -3.18
CA PHE A 68 19.55 -10.37 -1.96
C PHE A 68 19.49 -11.28 -0.73
N TRP A 69 18.45 -12.12 -0.64
CA TRP A 69 18.27 -13.00 0.51
C TRP A 69 17.59 -14.30 0.14
N ASN A 70 18.17 -15.40 0.60
CA ASN A 70 17.59 -16.73 0.48
C ASN A 70 17.99 -17.61 1.69
N ARG A 71 17.14 -18.58 2.04
CA ARG A 71 17.46 -19.60 3.04
C ARG A 71 16.81 -20.92 2.63
N ARG A 72 17.58 -22.01 2.56
CA ARG A 72 17.12 -23.35 2.11
C ARG A 72 15.83 -23.85 2.77
N ASN A 73 15.59 -23.49 4.04
CA ASN A 73 14.45 -23.95 4.84
C ASN A 73 13.35 -22.89 5.08
N LYS A 74 13.37 -21.78 4.33
CA LYS A 74 12.39 -20.71 4.47
C LYS A 74 11.94 -20.27 3.07
N ASN A 75 10.63 -20.26 2.87
CA ASN A 75 10.01 -19.76 1.65
C ASN A 75 9.48 -18.36 1.93
N VAL A 76 9.93 -17.33 1.21
CA VAL A 76 9.30 -16.00 1.28
C VAL A 76 7.93 -16.11 0.64
N ILE A 77 6.89 -15.81 1.40
CA ILE A 77 5.50 -15.89 0.95
C ILE A 77 4.86 -14.51 0.76
N ARG A 78 5.46 -13.48 1.38
CA ARG A 78 4.97 -12.12 1.29
C ARG A 78 6.08 -11.11 1.51
N LEU A 79 6.04 -10.02 0.78
CA LEU A 79 6.95 -8.87 0.85
C LEU A 79 6.09 -7.60 0.76
N ASP A 80 6.11 -6.79 1.79
CA ASP A 80 5.23 -5.62 1.90
C ASP A 80 6.05 -4.36 2.21
N TYR A 81 5.87 -3.35 1.36
CA TYR A 81 6.44 -2.01 1.51
C TYR A 81 5.49 -1.11 2.29
N SER A 82 6.02 -0.30 3.22
CA SER A 82 5.27 0.82 3.77
C SER A 82 4.91 1.82 2.66
N PRO A 83 3.87 2.65 2.81
CA PRO A 83 3.46 3.59 1.77
C PRO A 83 4.58 4.53 1.30
N ASN A 84 5.43 4.99 2.23
CA ASN A 84 6.64 5.77 1.93
C ASN A 84 7.87 4.94 1.51
N GLN A 85 7.72 3.62 1.39
CA GLN A 85 8.75 2.65 1.00
C GLN A 85 10.00 2.60 1.88
N LYS A 86 10.00 3.26 3.05
CA LYS A 86 11.14 3.28 3.98
C LYS A 86 11.25 2.01 4.81
N ASN A 87 10.15 1.30 5.01
CA ASN A 87 10.10 0.08 5.79
C ASN A 87 9.64 -1.08 4.90
N ILE A 88 10.41 -2.17 4.91
CA ILE A 88 10.12 -3.36 4.11
C ILE A 88 10.06 -4.55 5.05
N TYR A 89 8.89 -5.19 5.11
CA TYR A 89 8.66 -6.38 5.91
C TYR A 89 8.45 -7.56 4.99
N PHE A 90 8.90 -8.73 5.42
CA PHE A 90 8.61 -9.95 4.69
C PHE A 90 8.32 -11.11 5.63
N ILE A 91 7.45 -11.99 5.15
CA ILE A 91 6.98 -13.16 5.89
C ILE A 91 7.49 -14.39 5.18
N THR A 92 8.01 -15.33 5.97
CA THR A 92 8.43 -16.65 5.48
C THR A 92 7.59 -17.75 6.11
N ALA A 93 7.43 -18.85 5.39
CA ALA A 93 6.91 -20.11 5.92
C ALA A 93 7.85 -21.26 5.55
N ARG A 94 7.96 -22.27 6.42
CA ARG A 94 8.72 -23.49 6.06
C ARG A 94 7.88 -24.47 5.26
N TYR A 95 6.59 -24.56 5.61
CA TYR A 95 5.66 -25.47 4.96
C TYR A 95 4.39 -24.73 4.55
N LEU A 96 3.98 -24.99 3.31
CA LEU A 96 2.76 -24.53 2.69
C LEU A 96 2.12 -25.75 2.06
N GLY A 97 0.82 -25.92 2.23
CA GLY A 97 0.12 -27.01 1.60
C GLY A 97 -1.35 -27.00 1.95
N LYS A 98 -1.98 -28.17 1.78
CA LYS A 98 -3.38 -28.39 2.08
C LYS A 98 -3.49 -29.59 3.03
N ARG A 99 -4.30 -29.47 4.08
CA ARG A 99 -4.64 -30.57 4.99
C ARG A 99 -6.14 -30.78 4.90
N SER A 100 -6.55 -31.92 4.32
CA SER A 100 -7.92 -32.13 3.86
C SER A 100 -8.33 -31.05 2.84
N THR A 101 -9.31 -30.21 3.14
CA THR A 101 -9.79 -29.12 2.28
C THR A 101 -9.17 -27.76 2.61
N LEU A 102 -8.56 -27.60 3.79
CA LEU A 102 -8.06 -26.31 4.25
C LEU A 102 -6.57 -26.11 3.92
N PRO A 103 -6.18 -24.93 3.40
CA PRO A 103 -4.77 -24.57 3.31
C PRO A 103 -4.13 -24.58 4.71
N TYR A 104 -2.82 -24.82 4.77
CA TYR A 104 -2.05 -24.67 5.99
C TYR A 104 -0.70 -24.01 5.72
N ILE A 105 -0.27 -23.22 6.68
CA ILE A 105 0.97 -22.44 6.69
C ILE A 105 1.64 -22.69 8.04
N LYS A 106 2.86 -23.26 8.02
CA LYS A 106 3.59 -23.62 9.26
C LYS A 106 4.96 -23.00 9.36
N LYS A 107 5.38 -22.78 10.61
CA LYS A 107 6.65 -22.15 11.02
C LYS A 107 6.79 -20.79 10.35
N ILE A 108 5.77 -19.96 10.56
CA ILE A 108 5.67 -18.62 10.00
C ILE A 108 6.64 -17.71 10.76
N LYS A 109 7.44 -16.94 10.04
CA LYS A 109 8.41 -16.00 10.64
C LYS A 109 8.34 -14.65 9.96
N LEU A 110 8.43 -13.60 10.76
CA LEU A 110 8.46 -12.22 10.32
C LEU A 110 9.90 -11.68 10.33
N TYR A 111 10.24 -10.93 9.29
CA TYR A 111 11.52 -10.24 9.14
C TYR A 111 11.30 -8.81 8.68
N ARG A 112 12.29 -7.99 8.99
CA ARG A 112 12.46 -6.63 8.47
C ARG A 112 13.70 -6.57 7.60
N LEU A 113 13.62 -5.84 6.50
CA LEU A 113 14.75 -5.52 5.64
C LEU A 113 15.14 -4.05 5.90
N ASP A 114 16.32 -3.84 6.46
CA ASP A 114 16.93 -2.52 6.59
C ASP A 114 17.64 -2.18 5.27
N VAL A 115 16.99 -1.36 4.45
CA VAL A 115 17.48 -0.96 3.12
C VAL A 115 18.82 -0.22 3.22
N LYS A 116 19.04 0.58 4.26
CA LYS A 116 20.27 1.38 4.39
C LYS A 116 21.47 0.52 4.74
N LYS A 117 21.26 -0.49 5.59
CA LYS A 117 22.32 -1.40 6.03
C LYS A 117 22.45 -2.65 5.16
N GLU A 118 21.55 -2.82 4.19
CA GLU A 118 21.41 -4.03 3.38
C GLU A 118 21.35 -5.31 4.24
N LYS A 119 20.61 -5.24 5.35
CA LYS A 119 20.53 -6.32 6.34
C LYS A 119 19.10 -6.77 6.58
N VAL A 120 18.99 -8.07 6.86
CA VAL A 120 17.73 -8.71 7.26
C VAL A 120 17.75 -8.95 8.76
N GLU A 121 16.74 -8.41 9.44
CA GLU A 121 16.51 -8.57 10.87
C GLU A 121 15.35 -9.56 11.08
N TYR A 122 15.58 -10.59 11.89
CA TYR A 122 14.51 -11.47 12.35
C TYR A 122 13.72 -10.77 13.46
N LEU A 123 12.40 -10.70 13.32
CA LEU A 123 11.54 -10.04 14.31
C LEU A 123 10.80 -11.04 15.19
N ASP A 124 10.16 -12.05 14.58
CA ASP A 124 9.23 -12.89 15.32
C ASP A 124 8.92 -14.25 14.68
N THR A 125 8.51 -15.22 15.51
CA THR A 125 7.84 -16.47 15.09
C THR A 125 6.34 -16.33 15.35
N LEU A 126 5.56 -16.33 14.27
CA LEU A 126 4.12 -16.23 14.31
C LEU A 126 3.48 -17.62 14.46
N VAL A 127 2.23 -17.65 14.89
CA VAL A 127 1.45 -18.88 14.97
C VAL A 127 1.31 -19.55 13.59
N ASN A 128 1.14 -20.87 13.59
CA ASN A 128 0.72 -21.56 12.37
C ASN A 128 -0.73 -21.14 12.05
N GLY A 129 -1.11 -21.20 10.78
CA GLY A 129 -2.46 -20.84 10.37
C GLY A 129 -2.91 -21.55 9.12
N SER A 130 -4.18 -21.37 8.77
CA SER A 130 -4.78 -21.78 7.50
C SER A 130 -4.76 -20.65 6.48
N GLN A 131 -4.92 -19.41 6.94
CA GLN A 131 -4.91 -18.21 6.10
C GLN A 131 -4.07 -17.13 6.76
N LEU A 132 -3.42 -16.31 5.93
CA LEU A 132 -2.59 -15.20 6.37
C LEU A 132 -2.83 -14.01 5.46
N ASN A 133 -3.01 -12.84 6.07
CA ASN A 133 -2.96 -11.57 5.38
C ASN A 133 -2.09 -10.59 6.17
N SER A 134 -1.42 -9.69 5.48
CA SER A 134 -0.62 -8.65 6.12
C SER A 134 -0.64 -7.37 5.30
N LYS A 135 -0.57 -6.23 5.97
CA LYS A 135 -0.56 -4.95 5.28
C LYS A 135 -0.03 -3.85 6.18
N TRP A 136 0.64 -2.87 5.56
CA TRP A 136 0.85 -1.57 6.16
C TRP A 136 -0.46 -0.78 6.21
N LEU A 137 -0.87 -0.38 7.41
CA LEU A 137 -2.01 0.51 7.63
C LEU A 137 -1.61 1.96 7.36
N ASP A 138 -0.35 2.30 7.67
CA ASP A 138 0.27 3.60 7.46
C ASP A 138 1.80 3.41 7.34
N ASN A 139 2.57 4.51 7.39
CA ASN A 139 4.03 4.49 7.27
C ASN A 139 4.78 3.79 8.40
N ASN A 140 4.13 3.61 9.55
CA ASN A 140 4.72 3.11 10.78
C ASN A 140 3.90 2.01 11.44
N SER A 141 2.80 1.53 10.87
CA SER A 141 1.95 0.49 11.45
C SER A 141 1.73 -0.66 10.46
N TYR A 142 2.25 -1.84 10.78
CA TYR A 142 2.11 -3.06 9.99
C TYR A 142 1.25 -4.08 10.73
N LYS A 143 0.13 -4.49 10.13
CA LYS A 143 -0.81 -5.46 10.69
C LYS A 143 -0.65 -6.82 10.00
N ILE A 144 -0.66 -7.89 10.78
CA ILE A 144 -0.71 -9.27 10.31
C ILE A 144 -1.92 -9.94 10.95
N VAL A 145 -2.74 -10.60 10.14
CA VAL A 145 -3.91 -11.37 10.59
C VAL A 145 -3.74 -12.81 10.13
N ILE A 146 -3.81 -13.75 11.07
CA ILE A 146 -3.67 -15.18 10.82
C ILE A 146 -4.88 -15.91 11.40
N ASN A 147 -5.60 -16.64 10.56
CA ASN A 147 -6.63 -17.56 11.03
C ASN A 147 -5.99 -18.92 11.27
N SER A 148 -6.30 -19.55 12.41
CA SER A 148 -5.86 -20.90 12.73
C SER A 148 -7.02 -21.68 13.35
N PRO A 149 -7.21 -22.96 12.97
CA PRO A 149 -8.10 -23.86 13.72
C PRO A 149 -7.70 -23.92 15.19
N ASP A 150 -8.70 -23.91 16.07
CA ASP A 150 -8.49 -24.16 17.49
C ASP A 150 -8.01 -25.61 17.70
N LYS A 151 -7.19 -25.82 18.74
CA LYS A 151 -6.58 -27.13 19.01
C LYS A 151 -7.47 -28.05 19.83
N LYS A 152 -8.45 -27.50 20.56
CA LYS A 152 -9.34 -28.21 21.49
C LYS A 152 -10.73 -28.36 20.91
N VAL A 153 -11.25 -27.32 20.27
CA VAL A 153 -12.62 -27.29 19.75
C VAL A 153 -12.61 -27.23 18.22
N SER A 154 -13.11 -28.29 17.57
CA SER A 154 -13.02 -28.42 16.11
C SER A 154 -13.83 -27.38 15.34
N GLU A 155 -14.88 -26.81 15.93
CA GLU A 155 -15.75 -25.80 15.31
C GLU A 155 -15.21 -24.37 15.45
N TYR A 156 -14.11 -24.18 16.19
CA TYR A 156 -13.56 -22.85 16.47
C TYR A 156 -12.35 -22.52 15.57
N ILE A 157 -12.36 -21.29 15.06
CA ILE A 157 -11.21 -20.66 14.41
C ILE A 157 -10.75 -19.49 15.27
N ASN A 158 -9.46 -19.47 15.60
CA ASN A 158 -8.82 -18.35 16.27
C ASN A 158 -8.21 -17.42 15.21
N GLN A 159 -8.61 -16.15 15.23
CA GLN A 159 -8.00 -15.09 14.44
C GLN A 159 -6.98 -14.35 15.31
N TYR A 160 -5.71 -14.48 14.97
CA TYR A 160 -4.60 -13.81 15.61
C TYR A 160 -4.28 -12.52 14.87
N SER A 161 -4.33 -11.38 15.57
CA SER A 161 -3.97 -10.07 15.05
C SER A 161 -2.70 -9.57 15.72
N TYR A 162 -1.67 -9.27 14.92
CA TYR A 162 -0.42 -8.67 15.40
C TYR A 162 -0.22 -7.31 14.75
N MET A 163 0.25 -6.33 15.51
CA MET A 163 0.72 -5.05 14.97
C MET A 163 2.17 -4.79 15.33
N TYR A 164 2.93 -4.32 14.36
CA TYR A 164 4.34 -3.94 14.48
C TYR A 164 4.53 -2.52 14.00
N ASN A 165 5.47 -1.79 14.61
CA ASN A 165 5.83 -0.48 14.12
C ASN A 165 6.89 -0.53 13.00
N GLY A 166 7.25 0.59 12.38
CA GLY A 166 8.31 0.64 11.35
C GLY A 166 9.69 0.13 11.81
N SER A 167 9.99 0.22 13.12
CA SER A 167 11.29 -0.20 13.67
C SER A 167 11.41 -1.68 14.02
N GLY A 168 10.33 -2.47 13.96
CA GLY A 168 10.35 -3.89 14.34
C GLY A 168 9.68 -4.20 15.68
N LYS A 169 9.29 -3.18 16.44
CA LYS A 169 8.68 -3.38 17.77
C LYS A 169 7.24 -3.83 17.61
N ARG A 170 6.86 -4.92 18.29
CA ARG A 170 5.46 -5.32 18.42
C ARG A 170 4.71 -4.31 19.27
N LEU A 171 3.61 -3.79 18.73
CA LEU A 171 2.70 -2.87 19.40
C LEU A 171 1.54 -3.62 20.07
N MET A 172 1.06 -4.69 19.43
CA MET A 172 -0.18 -5.37 19.84
C MET A 172 -0.17 -6.84 19.43
N SER A 173 -0.89 -7.67 20.20
CA SER A 173 -1.21 -9.06 19.90
C SER A 173 -2.59 -9.39 20.48
N GLU A 174 -3.54 -9.70 19.61
CA GLU A 174 -4.94 -10.00 19.98
C GLU A 174 -5.36 -11.35 19.39
N ILE A 175 -6.30 -12.01 20.06
CA ILE A 175 -6.90 -13.27 19.61
C ILE A 175 -8.41 -13.15 19.74
N GLU A 176 -9.11 -13.36 18.64
CA GLU A 176 -10.56 -13.48 18.60
C GLU A 176 -10.94 -14.90 18.19
N THR A 177 -11.92 -15.49 18.86
CA THR A 177 -12.37 -16.87 18.60
C THR A 177 -13.74 -16.84 17.94
N PHE A 178 -13.87 -17.55 16.82
CA PHE A 178 -15.09 -17.63 16.03
C PHE A 178 -15.57 -19.08 15.95
N ASP A 179 -16.84 -19.30 16.27
CA ASP A 179 -17.57 -20.51 15.87
C ASP A 179 -17.90 -20.42 14.38
N PHE A 180 -17.20 -21.18 13.54
CA PHE A 180 -17.37 -21.08 12.09
C PHE A 180 -18.63 -21.78 11.58
N ILE A 181 -19.24 -22.65 12.40
CA ILE A 181 -20.52 -23.29 12.05
C ILE A 181 -21.64 -22.26 12.18
N LYS A 182 -21.60 -21.44 13.23
CA LYS A 182 -22.61 -20.38 13.45
C LYS A 182 -22.34 -19.11 12.65
N ASN A 183 -21.08 -18.66 12.60
CA ASN A 183 -20.73 -17.33 12.09
C ASN A 183 -20.13 -17.38 10.67
N GLY A 184 -19.92 -18.58 10.12
CA GLY A 184 -19.13 -18.78 8.91
C GLY A 184 -17.62 -18.69 9.17
N TYR A 185 -16.82 -19.08 8.17
CA TYR A 185 -15.36 -19.05 8.28
C TYR A 185 -14.84 -17.60 8.27
N PRO A 186 -14.11 -17.14 9.30
CA PRO A 186 -13.64 -15.76 9.33
C PRO A 186 -12.62 -15.53 8.22
N LEU A 187 -12.70 -14.41 7.53
CA LEU A 187 -11.70 -14.01 6.54
C LEU A 187 -10.63 -13.12 7.21
N PRO A 188 -9.33 -13.23 6.85
CA PRO A 188 -8.27 -12.42 7.44
C PRO A 188 -8.25 -11.02 6.79
N VAL A 189 -9.36 -10.29 6.90
CA VAL A 189 -9.53 -8.98 6.24
C VAL A 189 -8.89 -7.89 7.11
N ILE A 190 -8.00 -7.11 6.49
CA ILE A 190 -7.45 -5.90 7.10
C ILE A 190 -8.16 -4.72 6.44
N LYS A 191 -8.99 -4.00 7.20
CA LYS A 191 -9.67 -2.79 6.71
C LYS A 191 -8.60 -1.73 6.38
N LYS A 192 -8.68 -1.12 5.19
CA LYS A 192 -7.86 0.05 4.85
C LYS A 192 -8.28 1.21 5.76
N SER A 193 -7.31 1.88 6.37
CA SER A 193 -7.52 3.27 6.79
C SER A 193 -7.64 4.14 5.53
N GLN A 194 -8.42 5.21 5.63
CA GLN A 194 -9.01 6.01 4.56
C GLN A 194 -8.16 6.24 3.29
N THR A 195 -8.87 6.45 2.17
CA THR A 195 -8.37 6.90 0.86
C THR A 195 -7.27 7.95 1.06
N PRO A 196 -6.11 7.86 0.38
CA PRO A 196 -5.10 8.90 0.47
C PRO A 196 -5.77 10.24 0.13
N VAL A 197 -5.64 11.27 0.96
CA VAL A 197 -6.32 12.56 0.76
C VAL A 197 -5.42 13.46 -0.10
N ASN A 198 -5.85 13.79 -1.31
CA ASN A 198 -5.29 14.92 -2.06
C ASN A 198 -6.01 16.19 -1.59
N LYS A 199 -5.24 17.24 -1.35
CA LYS A 199 -5.78 18.52 -0.86
C LYS A 199 -6.76 19.13 -1.85
N ASN A 200 -6.46 19.06 -3.14
CA ASN A 200 -7.19 19.75 -4.20
C ASN A 200 -8.18 18.85 -4.91
N PHE A 201 -7.97 17.53 -4.90
CA PHE A 201 -8.81 16.60 -5.65
C PHE A 201 -9.58 15.64 -4.73
N GLN A 202 -10.69 15.10 -5.24
CA GLN A 202 -11.46 14.04 -4.60
C GLN A 202 -11.90 13.01 -5.63
N LEU A 203 -11.80 11.72 -5.29
CA LEU A 203 -12.38 10.65 -6.09
C LEU A 203 -13.86 10.47 -5.72
N ILE A 204 -14.71 10.44 -6.75
CA ILE A 204 -16.13 10.15 -6.63
C ILE A 204 -16.39 8.79 -7.25
N TYR A 205 -16.92 7.88 -6.44
CA TYR A 205 -17.17 6.49 -6.82
C TYR A 205 -18.66 6.26 -7.09
N GLY A 206 -18.95 5.54 -8.16
CA GLY A 206 -20.27 5.01 -8.53
C GLY A 206 -20.09 3.93 -9.59
N ASP A 207 -21.01 3.83 -10.56
CA ASP A 207 -20.81 2.97 -11.75
C ASP A 207 -19.66 3.43 -12.64
N SER A 208 -19.22 4.67 -12.42
CA SER A 208 -18.04 5.27 -13.02
C SER A 208 -17.21 5.99 -11.96
N LEU A 209 -15.91 6.08 -12.22
CA LEU A 209 -14.95 6.82 -11.43
C LEU A 209 -14.78 8.23 -12.01
N TYR A 210 -14.87 9.23 -11.15
CA TYR A 210 -14.62 10.63 -11.48
C TYR A 210 -13.61 11.23 -10.52
N ILE A 211 -12.94 12.27 -10.97
CA ILE A 211 -12.13 13.16 -10.14
C ILE A 211 -12.79 14.53 -10.09
N LEU A 212 -13.02 15.04 -8.88
CA LEU A 212 -13.50 16.39 -8.62
C LEU A 212 -12.30 17.26 -8.27
N ASP A 213 -12.10 18.33 -9.03
CA ASP A 213 -11.25 19.46 -8.64
C ASP A 213 -12.04 20.35 -7.68
N LYS A 214 -11.62 20.39 -6.40
CA LYS A 214 -12.31 21.17 -5.36
C LYS A 214 -12.13 22.67 -5.51
N ILE A 215 -11.12 23.12 -6.27
CA ILE A 215 -10.81 24.54 -6.47
C ILE A 215 -11.65 25.05 -7.65
N ALA A 216 -11.66 24.31 -8.75
CA ALA A 216 -12.44 24.67 -9.93
C ALA A 216 -13.93 24.28 -9.82
N ASP A 217 -14.27 23.41 -8.85
CA ASP A 217 -15.58 22.74 -8.74
C ASP A 217 -15.97 21.97 -10.01
N GLU A 218 -14.96 21.41 -10.68
CA GLU A 218 -15.12 20.68 -11.94
C GLU A 218 -14.97 19.17 -11.74
N LYS A 219 -15.87 18.41 -12.38
CA LYS A 219 -15.88 16.95 -12.34
C LYS A 219 -15.42 16.38 -13.66
N HIS A 220 -14.33 15.61 -13.65
CA HIS A 220 -13.80 14.94 -14.82
C HIS A 220 -14.05 13.43 -14.75
N PHE A 221 -14.54 12.86 -15.85
CA PHE A 221 -14.68 11.42 -16.00
C PHE A 221 -13.32 10.76 -16.16
N ILE A 222 -13.10 9.66 -15.43
CA ILE A 222 -11.88 8.85 -15.55
C ILE A 222 -12.17 7.55 -16.28
N PHE A 223 -13.11 6.76 -15.74
CA PHE A 223 -13.30 5.38 -16.19
C PHE A 223 -14.67 4.83 -15.80
N SER A 224 -15.26 3.97 -16.63
CA SER A 224 -16.51 3.29 -16.32
C SER A 224 -16.22 1.98 -15.59
N LEU A 225 -16.58 1.89 -14.31
CA LEU A 225 -16.26 0.74 -13.47
C LEU A 225 -17.10 -0.48 -13.81
N LYS A 226 -18.37 -0.33 -14.22
CA LYS A 226 -19.25 -1.44 -14.66
C LYS A 226 -19.13 -2.71 -13.78
N ASN A 227 -19.23 -2.55 -12.46
CA ASN A 227 -19.07 -3.56 -11.40
C ASN A 227 -17.64 -3.86 -10.91
N LEU A 228 -16.60 -3.31 -11.53
CA LEU A 228 -15.23 -3.42 -11.05
C LEU A 228 -15.05 -2.65 -9.73
N LYS A 229 -14.37 -3.28 -8.78
CA LYS A 229 -13.98 -2.65 -7.51
C LYS A 229 -12.52 -2.23 -7.57
N ILE A 230 -12.18 -1.04 -7.11
CA ILE A 230 -10.76 -0.64 -7.00
C ILE A 230 -10.09 -1.48 -5.89
N HIS A 231 -8.97 -2.12 -6.23
CA HIS A 231 -8.21 -2.95 -5.31
C HIS A 231 -7.08 -2.15 -4.65
N ASN A 232 -6.16 -1.59 -5.43
CA ASN A 232 -5.11 -0.68 -4.99
C ASN A 232 -5.20 0.64 -5.74
N GLU A 233 -4.81 1.71 -5.06
CA GLU A 233 -4.81 3.07 -5.59
C GLU A 233 -3.58 3.80 -5.06
N TYR A 234 -3.04 4.68 -5.90
CA TYR A 234 -2.00 5.61 -5.61
C TYR A 234 -2.32 6.91 -6.35
N TRP A 235 -2.09 8.03 -5.72
CA TRP A 235 -2.11 9.31 -6.43
C TRP A 235 -1.12 10.28 -5.82
N ASN A 236 -0.62 11.16 -6.67
CA ASN A 236 0.16 12.35 -6.31
C ASN A 236 -0.41 13.54 -7.09
N ASP A 237 0.35 14.63 -7.21
CA ASP A 237 -0.14 15.83 -7.92
C ASP A 237 -0.18 15.66 -9.45
N ASP A 238 0.56 14.69 -10.01
CA ASP A 238 0.67 14.48 -11.46
C ASP A 238 -0.23 13.34 -11.96
N PHE A 239 -0.36 12.28 -11.17
CA PHE A 239 -0.95 11.01 -11.60
C PHE A 239 -1.91 10.44 -10.55
N LEU A 240 -2.99 9.85 -11.06
CA LEU A 240 -3.81 8.87 -10.37
C LEU A 240 -3.57 7.50 -11.01
N ILE A 241 -3.23 6.51 -10.20
CA ILE A 241 -2.94 5.14 -10.64
C ILE A 241 -3.73 4.18 -9.78
N PHE A 242 -4.47 3.27 -10.40
CA PHE A 242 -5.19 2.25 -9.65
C PHE A 242 -5.27 0.95 -10.43
N ASN A 243 -5.49 -0.14 -9.69
CA ASN A 243 -5.91 -1.39 -10.29
C ASN A 243 -7.25 -1.88 -9.75
N THR A 244 -7.95 -2.67 -10.55
CA THR A 244 -9.24 -3.24 -10.16
C THR A 244 -9.08 -4.64 -9.57
N ALA A 245 -10.00 -5.04 -8.71
CA ALA A 245 -10.12 -6.43 -8.30
C ALA A 245 -10.53 -7.27 -9.51
N PRO A 246 -9.98 -8.49 -9.68
CA PRO A 246 -10.33 -9.33 -10.80
C PRO A 246 -11.79 -9.78 -10.66
N ILE A 247 -12.66 -9.34 -11.59
CA ILE A 247 -14.02 -9.85 -11.75
C ILE A 247 -14.13 -10.41 -13.16
N ALA A 248 -14.60 -11.66 -13.28
CA ALA A 248 -14.80 -12.36 -14.55
C ALA A 248 -13.57 -12.30 -15.49
N ASN A 249 -12.36 -12.44 -14.94
CA ASN A 249 -11.11 -12.32 -15.71
C ASN A 249 -10.98 -10.96 -16.42
N SER A 250 -11.25 -9.87 -15.70
CA SER A 250 -10.87 -8.52 -16.09
C SER A 250 -10.21 -7.82 -14.91
N ASN A 251 -8.94 -7.48 -15.08
CA ASN A 251 -8.20 -6.60 -14.19
C ASN A 251 -7.53 -5.51 -15.03
N ILE A 252 -7.71 -4.28 -14.58
CA ILE A 252 -7.24 -3.09 -15.27
C ILE A 252 -6.27 -2.40 -14.34
N LEU A 253 -5.06 -2.11 -14.82
CA LEU A 253 -4.18 -1.10 -14.25
C LEU A 253 -4.31 0.16 -15.10
N LEU A 254 -4.72 1.26 -14.50
CA LEU A 254 -4.96 2.53 -15.19
C LEU A 254 -4.01 3.60 -14.65
N VAL A 255 -3.46 4.39 -15.57
CA VAL A 255 -2.66 5.58 -15.30
C VAL A 255 -3.38 6.79 -15.88
N TYR A 256 -3.82 7.70 -15.01
CA TYR A 256 -4.50 8.94 -15.35
C TYR A 256 -3.61 10.13 -15.03
N SER A 257 -3.50 11.10 -15.95
CA SER A 257 -2.84 12.37 -15.70
C SER A 257 -3.83 13.36 -15.12
N ILE A 258 -3.54 13.85 -13.93
CA ILE A 258 -4.34 14.90 -13.29
C ILE A 258 -4.20 16.21 -14.08
N LYS A 259 -2.96 16.64 -14.36
CA LYS A 259 -2.72 17.89 -15.09
C LYS A 259 -3.35 17.93 -16.49
N LYS A 260 -3.38 16.80 -17.20
CA LYS A 260 -3.93 16.72 -18.57
C LYS A 260 -5.39 16.28 -18.60
N ASN A 261 -6.00 15.98 -17.44
CA ASN A 261 -7.36 15.45 -17.31
C ASN A 261 -7.66 14.26 -18.24
N GLN A 262 -6.71 13.34 -18.43
CA GLN A 262 -6.88 12.22 -19.37
C GLN A 262 -6.19 10.93 -18.93
N VAL A 263 -6.73 9.80 -19.40
CA VAL A 263 -6.09 8.49 -19.26
C VAL A 263 -4.85 8.44 -20.16
N ILE A 264 -3.67 8.25 -19.56
CA ILE A 264 -2.41 8.12 -20.29
C ILE A 264 -2.23 6.69 -20.78
N LYS A 265 -2.52 5.72 -19.92
CA LYS A 265 -2.31 4.31 -20.22
C LYS A 265 -3.31 3.45 -19.47
N MET A 266 -3.76 2.41 -20.16
CA MET A 266 -4.61 1.37 -19.59
C MET A 266 -4.01 0.02 -19.96
N PHE A 267 -3.77 -0.81 -18.95
CA PHE A 267 -3.31 -2.18 -19.11
C PHE A 267 -4.44 -3.12 -18.72
N SER A 268 -5.04 -3.77 -19.71
CA SER A 268 -6.09 -4.76 -19.50
C SER A 268 -5.45 -6.14 -19.43
N ASN A 269 -5.07 -6.57 -18.23
CA ASN A 269 -4.45 -7.88 -18.02
C ASN A 269 -4.81 -8.44 -16.64
N ASN A 270 -5.36 -9.65 -16.66
CA ASN A 270 -5.92 -10.35 -15.50
C ASN A 270 -4.90 -10.70 -14.43
N TYR A 271 -3.62 -10.63 -14.78
CA TYR A 271 -2.52 -11.04 -13.92
C TYR A 271 -1.82 -9.87 -13.22
N ILE A 272 -2.28 -8.62 -13.41
CA ILE A 272 -1.68 -7.44 -12.73
C ILE A 272 -2.28 -7.27 -11.33
N LYS A 273 -1.73 -7.96 -10.34
CA LYS A 273 -2.30 -7.99 -8.98
C LYS A 273 -1.83 -6.82 -8.13
N ASN A 274 -0.56 -6.43 -8.27
CA ASN A 274 0.08 -5.41 -7.45
C ASN A 274 0.89 -4.44 -8.30
N PHE A 275 1.00 -3.22 -7.79
CA PHE A 275 1.92 -2.21 -8.32
C PHE A 275 2.52 -1.38 -7.20
N ILE A 276 3.71 -0.83 -7.44
CA ILE A 276 4.43 0.07 -6.54
C ILE A 276 5.04 1.19 -7.39
N ILE A 277 5.02 2.41 -6.88
CA ILE A 277 5.57 3.59 -7.56
C ILE A 277 6.93 3.93 -6.98
N PHE A 278 8.00 3.81 -7.77
CA PHE A 278 9.35 4.23 -7.39
C PHE A 278 9.74 5.48 -8.17
N ASN A 279 9.53 6.66 -7.59
CA ASN A 279 9.70 7.95 -8.26
C ASN A 279 8.89 8.02 -9.57
N ASP A 280 9.56 8.14 -10.72
CA ASP A 280 8.95 8.21 -12.05
C ASP A 280 8.61 6.82 -12.63
N TYR A 281 8.84 5.73 -11.89
CA TYR A 281 8.60 4.38 -12.37
C TYR A 281 7.39 3.73 -11.70
N LEU A 282 6.47 3.26 -12.52
CA LEU A 282 5.40 2.34 -12.15
C LEU A 282 5.94 0.91 -12.34
N VAL A 283 6.12 0.20 -11.24
CA VAL A 283 6.55 -1.20 -11.25
C VAL A 283 5.35 -2.06 -10.90
N TYR A 284 5.03 -3.05 -11.73
CA TYR A 284 3.87 -3.91 -11.52
C TYR A 284 4.18 -5.37 -11.85
N ASP A 285 3.53 -6.29 -11.14
CA ASP A 285 3.60 -7.70 -11.46
C ASP A 285 2.64 -8.05 -12.60
N TYR A 286 2.99 -9.08 -13.38
CA TYR A 286 2.10 -9.66 -14.39
C TYR A 286 2.49 -11.11 -14.69
N GLY A 287 1.55 -11.89 -15.21
CA GLY A 287 1.70 -13.34 -15.45
C GLY A 287 1.44 -14.20 -14.20
N LEU A 288 1.49 -15.53 -14.36
CA LEU A 288 1.20 -16.49 -13.30
C LEU A 288 2.22 -17.63 -13.31
N GLY A 289 2.69 -18.05 -12.13
CA GLY A 289 3.58 -19.19 -12.00
C GLY A 289 4.89 -19.00 -12.77
N PHE A 290 5.24 -19.95 -13.64
CA PHE A 290 6.49 -19.90 -14.41
C PHE A 290 6.56 -18.76 -15.44
N SER A 291 5.41 -18.22 -15.86
CA SER A 291 5.35 -17.09 -16.78
C SER A 291 5.23 -15.74 -16.08
N SER A 292 5.34 -15.70 -14.74
CA SER A 292 5.26 -14.44 -14.03
C SER A 292 6.54 -13.60 -14.18
N SER A 293 6.33 -12.29 -14.18
CA SER A 293 7.35 -11.28 -14.46
C SER A 293 6.97 -9.96 -13.81
N ILE A 294 7.92 -9.04 -13.74
CA ILE A 294 7.72 -7.69 -13.21
C ILE A 294 8.05 -6.70 -14.32
N SER A 295 7.11 -5.82 -14.65
CA SER A 295 7.30 -4.77 -15.65
C SER A 295 7.68 -3.45 -14.99
N ILE A 296 8.56 -2.69 -15.66
CA ILE A 296 9.01 -1.37 -15.21
C ILE A 296 8.61 -0.34 -16.27
N PHE A 297 7.58 0.43 -15.97
CA PHE A 297 7.02 1.46 -16.84
C PHE A 297 7.46 2.86 -16.38
N ASN A 298 8.02 3.65 -17.29
CA ASN A 298 8.39 5.03 -16.99
C ASN A 298 7.18 5.95 -17.23
N LEU A 299 6.70 6.60 -16.16
CA LEU A 299 5.51 7.45 -16.18
C LEU A 299 5.69 8.71 -17.05
N LYS A 300 6.91 9.25 -17.14
CA LYS A 300 7.21 10.45 -17.93
C LYS A 300 7.32 10.14 -19.42
N LYS A 301 8.02 9.07 -19.78
CA LYS A 301 8.21 8.62 -21.17
C LYS A 301 7.02 7.80 -21.70
N THR A 302 6.15 7.34 -20.81
CA THR A 302 4.96 6.54 -21.14
C THR A 302 5.26 5.21 -21.85
N GLU A 303 6.41 4.61 -21.53
CA GLU A 303 6.88 3.37 -22.15
C GLU A 303 7.37 2.36 -21.10
N VAL A 304 7.35 1.08 -21.47
CA VAL A 304 8.01 0.03 -20.68
C VAL A 304 9.51 0.11 -20.94
N THR A 305 10.28 0.32 -19.88
CA THR A 305 11.74 0.50 -19.94
C THR A 305 12.53 -0.77 -19.65
N ASP A 306 11.91 -1.71 -18.93
CA ASP A 306 12.49 -3.02 -18.65
C ASP A 306 11.43 -4.03 -18.17
N SER A 307 11.81 -5.31 -18.16
CA SER A 307 11.04 -6.43 -17.62
C SER A 307 11.95 -7.44 -16.92
N ILE A 308 11.59 -7.83 -15.70
CA ILE A 308 12.30 -8.82 -14.90
C ILE A 308 11.60 -10.17 -15.01
N LYS A 309 12.38 -11.20 -15.36
CA LYS A 309 11.95 -12.60 -15.37
C LYS A 309 12.91 -13.42 -14.53
N ILE A 310 12.34 -14.21 -13.62
CA ILE A 310 13.09 -15.19 -12.82
C ILE A 310 12.60 -16.59 -13.19
N ASN A 311 13.54 -17.51 -13.43
CA ASN A 311 13.21 -18.90 -13.71
C ASN A 311 12.42 -19.50 -12.53
N GLY A 312 11.18 -19.90 -12.79
CA GLY A 312 10.28 -20.40 -11.75
C GLY A 312 9.29 -19.39 -11.17
N GLY A 313 9.33 -18.14 -11.65
CA GLY A 313 8.38 -17.09 -11.30
C GLY A 313 8.93 -16.07 -10.30
N CYS A 314 8.38 -14.87 -10.39
CA CYS A 314 8.57 -13.74 -9.47
C CYS A 314 7.29 -12.92 -9.27
N GLY A 315 7.28 -12.05 -8.26
CA GLY A 315 6.17 -11.14 -7.96
C GLY A 315 6.59 -10.04 -6.97
N LEU A 316 5.84 -8.93 -6.95
CA LEU A 316 6.16 -7.79 -6.08
C LEU A 316 5.85 -8.07 -4.61
N ASN A 317 4.61 -8.48 -4.33
CA ASN A 317 4.14 -8.71 -2.97
C ASN A 317 3.99 -10.19 -2.62
N SER A 318 3.51 -11.00 -3.56
CA SER A 318 3.27 -12.44 -3.42
C SER A 318 3.55 -13.15 -4.73
N VAL A 319 3.93 -14.42 -4.63
CA VAL A 319 4.15 -15.36 -5.76
C VAL A 319 3.12 -16.50 -5.77
N LEU A 320 2.21 -16.50 -4.78
CA LEU A 320 1.09 -17.43 -4.64
C LEU A 320 -0.20 -16.78 -5.14
#